data_AF-A0A0B7F6Y0-F1
#
_entry.id   AF-A0A0B7F6Y0-F1
#
_cell.length_a   1.000
_cell.length_b   1.000
_cell.length_c   1.000
_cell.angle_alpha   90.00
_cell.angle_beta   90.00
_cell.angle_gamma   90.00
#
_symmetry.space_group_name_H-M   'P 1'
#
loop_
_entity.id
_entity.type
_entity.pdbx_description
1 polymer ?
#
loop_
_entity_poly.entity_id
_entity_poly.type
_entity_poly.pdbx_seq_one_letter_code
_entity_poly.pdbx_strand_id
1 'polypeptide(L)'
;MKLMGGYDFPGSNSSIDLHAITSWIPEHMYLNGNDFQREKSWKRIYDGFINGKALLTLGTGETVTSEDRWKDVLIAAHNYAIVGLEDDGTTQNLKVLNPWRRTDESQGGGLLTISWGLVCNLFESVYLNWDPNLFSHSKIIHGLWRPPTDESGEHSASNHHYRLRYTNSKVFAGSQPPEIWVLLTRHVLSKETKADFIALHHFSHTEAGALPRADQVPNKGTYYDSPHILVRIKDTPSDEVISLIAARDGSGPETGYTLSIYSHANIEIEAVTKVLGYIKTVKGNFTSKSAGGNASFPTFMNNPQYRVHIGDGATGGTRGRVLVKLTAEGARILPLNMKLVWSGGKRVSDVVAGDVVIDSGAYNFGLACAEGEVQPGDYTLVVSSFRAGQQGEYALRVECDANVEASLLPPEGAGMFHKTVKGAWDAASAVGGPSSGKYESNPTFEIVISTPSQVSARLQIVSKQHLSTPPALNLTLFERNPQGFPGRQVATSGAYSDAVSGVMLPDISLRPGIYLFVPSTYYPGVLSDFQILFYSTTNTLNPVRIR
;
A
#
# COMPACT_ATOMS: atom_id res chain seq x y z
N MET A 1 -5.99 25.81 29.06
CA MET A 1 -4.75 25.85 29.89
C MET A 1 -4.56 24.60 30.74
N LYS A 2 -5.43 24.29 31.73
CA LYS A 2 -5.29 23.05 32.55
C LYS A 2 -5.25 21.77 31.71
N LEU A 3 -6.12 21.67 30.69
CA LEU A 3 -6.11 20.57 29.71
C LEU A 3 -4.89 20.56 28.78
N MET A 4 -4.15 21.68 28.69
CA MET A 4 -3.03 21.87 27.75
C MET A 4 -1.66 21.81 28.45
N GLY A 5 -1.58 21.25 29.66
CA GLY A 5 -0.32 21.00 30.36
C GLY A 5 0.23 22.15 31.21
N GLY A 6 -0.45 23.30 31.26
CA GLY A 6 -0.03 24.43 32.10
C GLY A 6 -0.23 25.79 31.47
N TYR A 7 0.46 26.80 32.01
CA TYR A 7 0.47 28.19 31.50
C TYR A 7 1.56 28.43 30.44
N ASP A 8 2.50 27.50 30.29
CA ASP A 8 3.55 27.53 29.26
C ASP A 8 2.96 27.08 27.91
N PHE A 9 2.18 27.97 27.30
CA PHE A 9 1.44 27.72 26.07
C PHE A 9 2.02 28.58 24.94
N PRO A 10 2.71 28.01 23.95
CA PRO A 10 3.50 28.75 22.97
C PRO A 10 2.69 29.47 21.87
N GLY A 11 1.39 29.68 22.08
CA GLY A 11 0.47 30.20 21.07
C GLY A 11 -0.20 29.09 20.24
N SER A 12 -1.29 29.43 19.56
CA SER A 12 -2.15 28.50 18.84
C SER A 12 -2.80 29.13 17.61
N ASN A 13 -3.20 28.24 16.69
CA ASN A 13 -4.18 28.56 15.66
C ASN A 13 -5.51 28.93 16.34
N SER A 14 -5.97 30.17 16.13
CA SER A 14 -7.17 30.70 16.78
C SER A 14 -8.44 29.95 16.39
N SER A 15 -8.50 29.25 15.25
CA SER A 15 -9.67 28.43 14.92
C SER A 15 -9.83 27.26 15.87
N ILE A 16 -8.74 26.68 16.36
CA ILE A 16 -8.76 25.58 17.33
C ILE A 16 -9.30 26.06 18.68
N ASP A 17 -8.89 27.24 19.12
CA ASP A 17 -9.35 27.81 20.39
C ASP A 17 -10.83 28.18 20.34
N LEU A 18 -11.26 28.78 19.23
CA LEU A 18 -12.67 29.08 19.00
C LEU A 18 -13.50 27.81 18.90
N HIS A 19 -13.01 26.76 18.23
CA HIS A 19 -13.65 25.45 18.20
C HIS A 19 -13.81 24.86 19.61
N ALA A 20 -12.78 24.94 20.45
CA ALA A 20 -12.84 24.45 21.83
C ALA A 20 -13.91 25.15 22.69
N ILE A 21 -14.23 26.41 22.39
CA ILE A 21 -15.21 27.21 23.13
C ILE A 21 -16.62 27.07 22.54
N THR A 22 -16.73 26.98 21.23
CA THR A 22 -18.02 27.09 20.51
C THR A 22 -18.52 25.76 19.94
N SER A 23 -17.63 24.78 19.79
CA SER A 23 -17.84 23.56 18.99
C SER A 23 -18.16 23.82 17.51
N TRP A 24 -17.92 25.04 17.01
CA TRP A 24 -18.11 25.39 15.61
C TRP A 24 -17.00 24.79 14.74
N ILE A 25 -17.28 24.50 13.48
CA ILE A 25 -16.40 23.73 12.60
C ILE A 25 -15.17 24.58 12.24
N PRO A 26 -13.95 24.22 12.68
CA PRO A 26 -12.76 25.01 12.43
C PRO A 26 -12.29 24.81 10.99
N GLU A 27 -11.94 25.90 10.33
CA GLU A 27 -11.30 25.92 9.02
C GLU A 27 -10.10 26.87 9.06
N HIS A 28 -8.98 26.41 8.50
CA HIS A 28 -7.79 27.23 8.31
C HIS A 28 -7.59 27.45 6.82
N MET A 29 -7.62 28.72 6.41
CA MET A 29 -7.39 29.14 5.04
C MET A 29 -6.06 29.89 4.96
N TYR A 30 -5.08 29.31 4.27
CA TYR A 30 -3.83 29.99 3.93
C TYR A 30 -4.06 30.94 2.76
N LEU A 31 -3.71 32.22 2.93
CA LEU A 31 -3.88 33.26 1.91
C LEU A 31 -2.82 33.16 0.80
N ASN A 32 -1.65 32.61 1.12
CA ASN A 32 -0.55 32.39 0.18
C ASN A 32 -0.53 30.98 -0.44
N GLY A 33 -1.60 30.20 -0.26
CA GLY A 33 -1.69 28.84 -0.78
C GLY A 33 -2.02 28.79 -2.29
N ASN A 34 -1.53 27.75 -2.97
CA ASN A 34 -1.75 27.56 -4.42
C ASN A 34 -3.23 27.44 -4.80
N ASP A 35 -4.09 26.98 -3.87
CA ASP A 35 -5.52 26.76 -4.11
C ASP A 35 -6.41 27.96 -3.71
N PHE A 36 -5.81 29.07 -3.25
CA PHE A 36 -6.56 30.23 -2.79
C PHE A 36 -7.17 31.02 -3.97
N GLN A 37 -8.50 31.14 -3.98
CA GLN A 37 -9.24 31.93 -4.97
C GLN A 37 -9.89 33.15 -4.30
N ARG A 38 -9.25 34.31 -4.44
CA ARG A 38 -9.56 35.55 -3.69
C ARG A 38 -11.05 35.93 -3.70
N GLU A 39 -11.66 35.99 -4.88
CA GLU A 39 -13.04 36.48 -5.06
C GLU A 39 -14.06 35.46 -4.54
N LYS A 40 -13.84 34.17 -4.80
CA LYS A 40 -14.72 33.09 -4.30
C LYS A 40 -14.64 32.94 -2.79
N SER A 41 -13.43 33.07 -2.22
CA SER A 41 -13.21 33.04 -0.78
C SER A 41 -13.92 34.20 -0.08
N TRP A 42 -13.84 35.43 -0.62
CA TRP A 42 -14.53 36.59 -0.07
C TRP A 42 -16.03 36.37 0.04
N LYS A 43 -16.68 35.99 -1.06
CA LYS A 43 -18.14 35.82 -1.07
C LYS A 43 -18.60 34.85 0.02
N ARG A 44 -17.93 33.70 0.14
CA ARG A 44 -18.23 32.70 1.16
C ARG A 44 -18.06 33.25 2.57
N ILE A 45 -16.93 33.92 2.84
CA ILE A 45 -16.62 34.54 4.13
C ILE A 45 -17.66 35.59 4.50
N TYR A 46 -17.97 36.49 3.58
CA TYR A 46 -18.92 37.58 3.75
C TYR A 46 -20.31 37.05 4.05
N ASP A 47 -20.82 36.14 3.21
CA ASP A 47 -22.13 35.52 3.39
C ASP A 47 -22.20 34.79 4.74
N GLY A 48 -21.15 34.06 5.13
CA GLY A 48 -21.06 33.40 6.43
C GLY A 48 -21.13 34.36 7.61
N PHE A 49 -20.31 35.40 7.59
CA PHE A 49 -20.19 36.35 8.70
C PHE A 49 -21.46 37.20 8.89
N ILE A 50 -22.00 37.78 7.81
CA ILE A 50 -23.17 38.67 7.88
C ILE A 50 -24.43 37.91 8.31
N ASN A 51 -24.55 36.62 7.99
CA ASN A 51 -25.64 35.77 8.48
C ASN A 51 -25.40 35.23 9.90
N GLY A 52 -24.32 35.63 10.58
CA GLY A 52 -23.98 35.16 11.92
C GLY A 52 -23.63 33.66 11.95
N LYS A 53 -23.15 33.12 10.83
CA LYS A 53 -22.83 31.69 10.63
C LYS A 53 -21.33 31.40 10.59
N ALA A 54 -20.49 32.42 10.65
CA ALA A 54 -19.04 32.28 10.71
C ALA A 54 -18.40 33.27 11.68
N LEU A 55 -17.46 32.80 12.48
CA LEU A 55 -16.53 33.62 13.26
C LEU A 55 -15.19 33.68 12.53
N LEU A 56 -14.55 34.85 12.58
CA LEU A 56 -13.34 35.12 11.81
C LEU A 56 -12.24 35.75 12.66
N THR A 57 -11.02 35.30 12.40
CA THR A 57 -9.79 35.95 12.87
C THR A 57 -8.73 35.90 11.77
N LEU A 58 -7.77 36.81 11.82
CA LEU A 58 -6.63 36.88 10.90
C LEU A 58 -5.33 36.63 11.64
N GLY A 59 -4.43 35.85 11.04
CA GLY A 59 -3.10 35.58 11.57
C GLY A 59 -2.00 36.22 10.72
N THR A 60 -1.09 36.94 11.37
CA THR A 60 0.17 37.37 10.77
C THR A 60 1.23 36.27 10.91
N GLY A 61 2.13 36.18 9.93
CA GLY A 61 3.28 35.26 9.99
C GLY A 61 4.41 35.77 10.89
N GLU A 62 5.53 35.04 10.93
CA GLU A 62 6.73 35.40 11.70
C GLU A 62 7.32 36.76 11.31
N THR A 63 7.04 37.20 10.07
CA THR A 63 7.38 38.54 9.60
C THR A 63 6.13 39.18 9.00
N VAL A 64 5.94 40.47 9.28
CA VAL A 64 4.96 41.29 8.57
C VAL A 64 5.64 41.81 7.31
N THR A 65 5.28 41.26 6.16
CA THR A 65 5.76 41.67 4.82
C THR A 65 5.52 43.17 4.61
N SER A 66 6.49 43.89 4.04
CA SER A 66 6.40 45.35 3.90
C SER A 66 6.89 45.91 2.58
N GLU A 67 6.14 46.91 2.11
CA GLU A 67 6.71 48.18 1.63
C GLU A 67 6.16 49.42 2.40
N ASP A 68 5.32 49.28 3.44
CA ASP A 68 4.50 50.39 3.98
C ASP A 68 4.34 50.46 5.52
N ARG A 69 3.66 51.55 5.97
CA ARG A 69 3.17 51.92 7.34
C ARG A 69 2.61 50.81 8.24
N TRP A 70 2.34 49.62 7.70
CA TRP A 70 1.69 48.52 8.40
C TRP A 70 2.63 47.77 9.35
N LYS A 71 3.95 47.87 9.16
CA LYS A 71 4.95 47.32 10.10
C LYS A 71 4.84 47.88 11.52
N ASP A 72 4.45 49.14 11.65
CA ASP A 72 4.30 49.81 12.95
C ASP A 72 2.91 49.58 13.57
N VAL A 73 2.00 48.97 12.81
CA VAL A 73 0.60 48.77 13.19
C VAL A 73 0.31 47.30 13.51
N LEU A 74 0.80 46.39 12.66
CA LEU A 74 0.63 44.95 12.80
C LEU A 74 1.79 44.33 13.59
N ILE A 75 1.46 43.31 14.37
CA ILE A 75 2.39 42.57 15.22
C ILE A 75 2.62 41.23 14.52
N ALA A 76 3.86 40.80 14.42
CA ALA A 76 4.21 39.50 13.87
C ALA A 76 3.76 38.35 14.78
N ALA A 77 3.46 37.19 14.19
CA ALA A 77 2.99 35.98 14.89
C ALA A 77 1.81 36.25 15.85
N HIS A 78 0.82 37.02 15.39
CA HIS A 78 -0.29 37.49 16.21
C HIS A 78 -1.64 37.31 15.51
N ASN A 79 -2.69 37.10 16.31
CA ASN A 79 -4.06 36.93 15.83
C ASN A 79 -4.92 38.17 16.11
N TYR A 80 -5.71 38.55 15.12
CA TYR A 80 -6.62 39.70 15.16
C TYR A 80 -8.08 39.24 14.99
N ALA A 81 -8.99 39.84 15.75
CA ALA A 81 -10.41 39.54 15.63
C ALA A 81 -11.05 40.32 14.48
N ILE A 82 -11.92 39.68 13.71
CA ILE A 82 -12.76 40.39 12.73
C ILE A 82 -14.10 40.70 13.39
N VAL A 83 -14.42 41.98 13.48
CA VAL A 83 -15.64 42.49 14.12
C VAL A 83 -16.63 43.08 13.12
N GLY A 84 -16.27 43.16 11.84
CA GLY A 84 -17.14 43.66 10.79
C GLY A 84 -16.60 43.38 9.40
N LEU A 85 -17.50 43.19 8.45
CA LEU A 85 -17.21 43.11 7.02
C LEU A 85 -18.12 44.10 6.28
N GLU A 86 -17.57 44.81 5.31
CA GLU A 86 -18.29 45.78 4.47
C GLU A 86 -18.02 45.44 3.01
N ASP A 87 -19.10 45.31 2.22
CA ASP A 87 -19.06 45.08 0.78
C ASP A 87 -20.11 45.98 0.13
N ASP A 88 -19.68 46.95 -0.68
CA ASP A 88 -20.55 47.86 -1.43
C ASP A 88 -20.62 47.50 -2.94
N GLY A 89 -20.09 46.34 -3.33
CA GLY A 89 -19.96 45.88 -4.71
C GLY A 89 -18.73 46.42 -5.45
N THR A 90 -18.06 47.45 -4.92
CA THR A 90 -16.82 48.02 -5.47
C THR A 90 -15.64 47.88 -4.52
N THR A 91 -15.88 47.95 -3.21
CA THR A 91 -14.88 47.83 -2.15
C THR A 91 -15.28 46.73 -1.17
N GLN A 92 -14.27 46.00 -0.72
CA GLN A 92 -14.40 44.88 0.21
C GLN A 92 -13.48 45.16 1.38
N ASN A 93 -14.04 45.45 2.55
CA ASN A 93 -13.28 45.92 3.72
C ASN A 93 -13.57 45.08 4.96
N LEU A 94 -12.55 44.89 5.79
CA LEU A 94 -12.60 44.16 7.04
C LEU A 94 -12.29 45.11 8.19
N LYS A 95 -13.10 45.04 9.26
CA LYS A 95 -12.86 45.71 10.54
C LYS A 95 -12.09 44.76 11.44
N VAL A 96 -10.79 45.03 11.58
CA VAL A 96 -9.80 44.20 12.25
C VAL A 96 -9.47 44.80 13.62
N LEU A 97 -9.71 44.06 14.69
CA LEU A 97 -9.48 44.48 16.07
C LEU A 97 -8.25 43.77 16.64
N ASN A 98 -7.32 44.55 17.19
CA ASN A 98 -6.16 44.02 17.91
C ASN A 98 -6.49 43.75 19.40
N PRO A 99 -6.42 42.50 19.89
CA PRO A 99 -6.74 42.17 21.28
C PRO A 99 -5.73 42.72 22.32
N TRP A 100 -4.52 43.14 21.93
CA TRP A 100 -3.49 43.61 22.86
C TRP A 100 -3.45 45.12 23.09
N ARG A 101 -4.11 45.93 22.24
CA ARG A 101 -4.06 47.39 22.42
C ARG A 101 -5.08 47.85 23.45
N ARG A 102 -4.57 48.28 24.62
CA ARG A 102 -5.32 49.12 25.56
C ARG A 102 -5.50 50.50 24.93
N THR A 103 -6.76 50.87 24.76
CA THR A 103 -7.33 52.10 24.21
C THR A 103 -6.68 53.39 24.74
N ASP A 104 -6.22 54.24 23.83
CA ASP A 104 -6.53 55.68 23.90
C ASP A 104 -7.77 55.89 23.01
N GLU A 105 -8.89 56.30 23.60
CA GLU A 105 -10.18 56.49 22.90
C GLU A 105 -10.09 57.52 21.76
N SER A 106 -9.09 58.42 21.81
CA SER A 106 -8.83 59.46 20.81
C SER A 106 -8.24 58.96 19.48
N GLN A 107 -7.81 57.69 19.39
CA GLN A 107 -7.21 57.10 18.17
C GLN A 107 -7.96 55.86 17.62
N GLY A 108 -9.23 55.67 17.94
CA GLY A 108 -10.07 54.64 17.29
C GLY A 108 -9.92 53.23 17.86
N GLY A 109 -9.42 53.08 19.11
CA GLY A 109 -9.61 51.88 19.91
C GLY A 109 -8.97 50.58 19.41
N GLY A 110 -7.91 50.66 18.59
CA GLY A 110 -7.23 49.47 18.04
C GLY A 110 -8.02 48.76 16.93
N LEU A 111 -9.07 49.39 16.43
CA LEU A 111 -9.87 48.95 15.29
C LEU A 111 -9.29 49.52 13.99
N LEU A 112 -9.01 48.65 13.03
CA LEU A 112 -8.44 48.99 11.73
C LEU A 112 -9.41 48.58 10.64
N THR A 113 -9.59 49.43 9.63
CA THR A 113 -10.29 49.04 8.40
C THR A 113 -9.25 48.70 7.34
N ILE A 114 -9.26 47.47 6.85
CA ILE A 114 -8.28 46.95 5.88
C ILE A 114 -9.05 46.33 4.71
N SER A 115 -8.68 46.69 3.47
CA SER A 115 -9.32 46.09 2.29
C SER A 115 -8.97 44.61 2.14
N TRP A 116 -9.87 43.81 1.59
CA TRP A 116 -9.65 42.37 1.41
C TRP A 116 -8.43 42.05 0.57
N GLY A 117 -8.22 42.83 -0.50
CA GLY A 117 -7.01 42.71 -1.33
C GLY A 117 -5.73 42.94 -0.55
N LEU A 118 -5.74 43.87 0.40
CA LEU A 118 -4.60 44.14 1.27
C LEU A 118 -4.46 43.08 2.38
N VAL A 119 -5.57 42.55 2.90
CA VAL A 119 -5.55 41.42 3.85
C VAL A 119 -4.86 40.21 3.23
N CYS A 120 -5.17 39.89 1.97
CA CYS A 120 -4.53 38.79 1.24
C CYS A 120 -3.00 38.96 1.10
N ASN A 121 -2.48 40.18 1.21
CA ASN A 121 -1.05 40.47 1.08
C ASN A 121 -0.34 40.61 2.45
N LEU A 122 -1.06 41.09 3.47
CA LEU A 122 -0.49 41.40 4.80
C LEU A 122 -0.58 40.22 5.78
N PHE A 123 -1.56 39.35 5.64
CA PHE A 123 -1.81 38.24 6.54
C PHE A 123 -1.48 36.91 5.88
N GLU A 124 -1.02 35.96 6.68
CA GLU A 124 -0.68 34.63 6.19
C GLU A 124 -1.94 33.75 6.13
N SER A 125 -2.86 33.95 7.06
CA SER A 125 -3.97 33.03 7.29
C SER A 125 -5.26 33.74 7.71
N VAL A 126 -6.38 33.20 7.22
CA VAL A 126 -7.73 33.45 7.77
C VAL A 126 -8.17 32.20 8.51
N TYR A 127 -8.57 32.39 9.76
CA TYR A 127 -9.09 31.33 10.61
C TYR A 127 -10.59 31.51 10.76
N LEU A 128 -11.33 30.47 10.37
CA LEU A 128 -12.77 30.44 10.29
C LEU A 128 -13.31 29.41 11.28
N ASN A 129 -14.45 29.72 11.88
CA ASN A 129 -15.27 28.74 12.57
C ASN A 129 -16.70 28.85 12.05
N TRP A 130 -17.27 27.74 11.57
CA TRP A 130 -18.59 27.72 10.95
C TRP A 130 -19.63 27.10 11.89
N ASP A 131 -20.80 27.73 11.98
CA ASP A 131 -21.94 27.21 12.72
C ASP A 131 -22.36 25.84 12.14
N PRO A 132 -22.30 24.74 12.91
CA PRO A 132 -22.67 23.42 12.39
C PRO A 132 -24.16 23.34 11.99
N ASN A 133 -25.00 24.25 12.51
CA ASN A 133 -26.42 24.34 12.13
C ASN A 133 -26.63 24.90 10.71
N LEU A 134 -25.57 25.22 9.98
CA LEU A 134 -25.61 25.44 8.54
C LEU A 134 -26.12 24.20 7.79
N PHE A 135 -25.87 23.01 8.32
CA PHE A 135 -26.19 21.75 7.66
C PHE A 135 -27.45 21.11 8.24
N SER A 136 -28.31 20.56 7.37
CA SER A 136 -29.55 19.87 7.82
C SER A 136 -29.29 18.46 8.33
N HIS A 137 -28.15 17.86 7.99
CA HIS A 137 -27.76 16.53 8.44
C HIS A 137 -26.32 16.54 8.95
N SER A 138 -26.10 15.81 10.04
CA SER A 138 -24.78 15.51 10.56
C SER A 138 -24.66 14.07 11.05
N LYS A 139 -23.44 13.53 11.02
CA LYS A 139 -23.09 12.22 11.54
C LYS A 139 -21.76 12.32 12.28
N ILE A 140 -21.66 11.62 13.41
CA ILE A 140 -20.45 11.57 14.23
C ILE A 140 -20.05 10.11 14.37
N ILE A 141 -18.78 9.81 14.11
CA ILE A 141 -18.18 8.50 14.31
C ILE A 141 -16.95 8.66 15.18
N HIS A 142 -16.75 7.74 16.11
CA HIS A 142 -15.53 7.64 16.90
C HIS A 142 -14.72 6.42 16.47
N GLY A 143 -13.40 6.55 16.51
CA GLY A 143 -12.49 5.44 16.29
C GLY A 143 -11.26 5.55 17.19
N LEU A 144 -10.44 4.51 17.18
CA LEU A 144 -9.28 4.39 18.06
C LEU A 144 -8.08 3.88 17.29
N TRP A 145 -7.06 4.72 17.10
CA TRP A 145 -5.78 4.29 16.55
C TRP A 145 -4.97 3.59 17.64
N ARG A 146 -4.77 2.29 17.51
CA ARG A 146 -3.97 1.50 18.45
C ARG A 146 -2.49 1.46 18.03
N PRO A 147 -1.55 1.40 18.99
CA PRO A 147 -0.17 1.12 18.68
C PRO A 147 -0.04 -0.32 18.17
N PRO A 148 0.97 -0.61 17.35
CA PRO A 148 1.26 -1.98 16.92
C PRO A 148 1.53 -2.85 18.16
N THR A 149 0.80 -3.95 18.34
CA THR A 149 1.12 -4.93 19.38
C THR A 149 1.81 -6.13 18.73
N ASP A 150 2.80 -6.71 19.40
CA ASP A 150 3.52 -7.89 18.89
C ASP A 150 2.63 -9.14 18.68
N GLU A 151 1.43 -9.16 19.29
CA GLU A 151 0.48 -10.28 19.23
C GLU A 151 -0.70 -10.05 18.27
N SER A 152 -1.04 -8.79 17.98
CA SER A 152 -2.00 -8.43 16.93
C SER A 152 -1.29 -7.57 15.89
N GLY A 153 -0.95 -8.19 14.75
CA GLY A 153 -0.23 -7.55 13.64
C GLY A 153 -1.05 -6.48 12.92
N GLU A 154 -1.68 -5.56 13.66
CA GLU A 154 -2.39 -4.39 13.16
C GLU A 154 -1.37 -3.31 12.78
N HIS A 155 -1.14 -3.23 11.46
CA HIS A 155 -0.72 -2.08 10.66
C HIS A 155 0.39 -1.16 11.22
N SER A 156 1.55 -1.20 10.56
CA SER A 156 2.20 0.06 10.16
C SER A 156 1.18 0.88 9.36
N ALA A 157 0.84 2.06 9.92
CA ALA A 157 -0.25 2.96 9.58
C ALA A 157 -1.61 2.55 10.16
N SER A 158 -1.87 3.04 11.37
CA SER A 158 -3.16 3.10 12.04
C SER A 158 -4.19 3.86 11.18
N ASN A 159 -4.68 3.25 10.12
CA ASN A 159 -5.62 3.84 9.17
C ASN A 159 -6.96 3.14 9.30
N HIS A 160 -8.04 3.92 9.42
CA HIS A 160 -9.40 3.38 9.41
C HIS A 160 -10.12 3.80 8.16
N HIS A 161 -10.77 2.84 7.51
CA HIS A 161 -11.49 3.04 6.26
C HIS A 161 -12.99 3.14 6.54
N TYR A 162 -13.64 4.07 5.85
CA TYR A 162 -15.08 4.26 5.90
C TYR A 162 -15.64 4.40 4.49
N ARG A 163 -16.87 3.93 4.27
CA ARG A 163 -17.64 4.19 3.06
C ARG A 163 -18.81 5.08 3.41
N LEU A 164 -18.93 6.18 2.68
CA LEU A 164 -19.96 7.19 2.82
C LEU A 164 -20.80 7.21 1.54
N ARG A 165 -22.12 7.18 1.72
CA ARG A 165 -23.11 7.45 0.68
C ARG A 165 -24.01 8.58 1.15
N TYR A 166 -24.48 9.39 0.22
CA TYR A 166 -25.55 10.34 0.51
C TYR A 166 -26.80 9.96 -0.27
N THR A 167 -27.95 10.14 0.37
CA THR A 167 -29.25 10.00 -0.29
C THR A 167 -29.89 11.38 -0.35
N ASN A 168 -30.22 11.81 -1.56
CA ASN A 168 -30.89 13.09 -1.75
C ASN A 168 -32.38 12.86 -2.07
N SER A 169 -33.20 12.90 -1.03
CA SER A 169 -34.65 12.64 -1.14
C SER A 169 -35.42 13.68 -1.97
N LYS A 170 -34.77 14.79 -2.38
CA LYS A 170 -35.39 15.95 -3.02
C LYS A 170 -34.97 16.20 -4.48
N VAL A 171 -34.29 15.26 -5.14
CA VAL A 171 -33.66 15.51 -6.45
C VAL A 171 -34.51 15.06 -7.63
N PHE A 172 -34.91 16.05 -8.43
CA PHE A 172 -35.22 15.91 -9.85
C PHE A 172 -33.93 15.74 -10.65
N ALA A 173 -33.92 14.92 -11.70
CA ALA A 173 -32.74 14.71 -12.54
C ALA A 173 -32.09 16.06 -12.96
N GLY A 174 -30.85 16.30 -12.51
CA GLY A 174 -30.04 17.49 -12.89
C GLY A 174 -29.64 18.47 -11.76
N SER A 175 -29.98 18.22 -10.49
CA SER A 175 -29.47 19.07 -9.40
C SER A 175 -27.98 18.84 -9.12
N GLN A 176 -27.24 19.88 -8.70
CA GLN A 176 -25.84 19.72 -8.31
C GLN A 176 -25.67 18.82 -7.07
N PRO A 177 -24.61 17.98 -7.02
CA PRO A 177 -24.26 17.22 -5.82
C PRO A 177 -24.11 18.09 -4.56
N PRO A 178 -24.47 17.58 -3.38
CA PRO A 178 -24.27 18.30 -2.13
C PRO A 178 -22.78 18.42 -1.80
N GLU A 179 -22.37 19.55 -1.23
CA GLU A 179 -21.07 19.67 -0.57
C GLU A 179 -21.12 18.92 0.78
N ILE A 180 -20.12 18.08 1.04
CA ILE A 180 -20.00 17.29 2.28
C ILE A 180 -18.73 17.71 3.01
N TRP A 181 -18.88 18.10 4.27
CA TRP A 181 -17.77 18.51 5.12
C TRP A 181 -17.42 17.38 6.08
N VAL A 182 -16.15 17.01 6.15
CA VAL A 182 -15.66 15.98 7.06
C VAL A 182 -14.55 16.56 7.92
N LEU A 183 -14.82 16.69 9.21
CA LEU A 183 -13.87 17.12 10.22
C LEU A 183 -13.29 15.90 10.94
N LEU A 184 -12.00 15.64 10.74
CA LEU A 184 -11.24 14.68 11.52
C LEU A 184 -10.64 15.39 12.74
N THR A 185 -11.01 14.94 13.93
CA THR A 185 -10.51 15.45 15.21
C THR A 185 -9.77 14.35 15.95
N ARG A 186 -8.46 14.51 16.14
CA ARG A 186 -7.64 13.69 17.05
C ARG A 186 -7.94 14.06 18.49
N HIS A 187 -8.12 13.06 19.35
CA HIS A 187 -8.25 13.27 20.79
C HIS A 187 -6.88 13.51 21.41
N VAL A 188 -6.67 14.68 22.01
CA VAL A 188 -5.40 15.05 22.65
C VAL A 188 -5.49 14.68 24.14
N LEU A 189 -4.75 13.64 24.54
CA LEU A 189 -4.71 13.17 25.93
C LEU A 189 -3.55 13.80 26.73
N SER A 190 -2.42 14.09 26.07
CA SER A 190 -1.26 14.79 26.64
C SER A 190 -0.50 15.52 25.53
N LYS A 191 0.17 16.63 25.86
CA LYS A 191 1.12 17.32 24.95
C LYS A 191 2.55 16.76 25.02
N GLU A 192 2.84 15.88 25.99
CA GLU A 192 4.18 15.26 26.13
C GLU A 192 4.43 14.15 25.10
N THR A 193 3.39 13.73 24.38
CA THR A 193 3.49 12.75 23.30
C THR A 193 4.22 13.37 22.10
N LYS A 194 5.19 12.63 21.55
CA LYS A 194 5.94 12.95 20.31
C LYS A 194 5.01 13.40 19.19
N ALA A 195 5.55 14.12 18.21
CA ALA A 195 4.85 14.57 17.01
C ALA A 195 4.02 13.43 16.38
N ASP A 196 2.71 13.51 16.58
CA ASP A 196 1.71 12.70 15.91
C ASP A 196 1.17 13.56 14.76
N PHE A 197 1.17 13.03 13.55
CA PHE A 197 0.58 13.67 12.39
C PHE A 197 -0.68 12.91 12.00
N ILE A 198 -1.75 13.60 11.64
CA ILE A 198 -2.97 12.99 11.13
C ILE A 198 -3.25 13.47 9.71
N ALA A 199 -3.98 12.67 8.94
CA ALA A 199 -4.46 13.02 7.62
C ALA A 199 -5.84 12.40 7.38
N LEU A 200 -6.65 13.07 6.57
CA LEU A 200 -7.91 12.53 6.07
C LEU A 200 -7.83 12.45 4.54
N HIS A 201 -7.82 11.23 4.03
CA HIS A 201 -7.84 10.97 2.58
C HIS A 201 -9.27 10.67 2.13
N HIS A 202 -9.61 11.06 0.90
CA HIS A 202 -10.91 10.75 0.32
C HIS A 202 -10.80 10.49 -1.19
N PHE A 203 -11.71 9.67 -1.72
CA PHE A 203 -11.88 9.44 -3.15
C PHE A 203 -13.27 8.88 -3.42
N SER A 204 -13.78 9.06 -4.64
CA SER A 204 -15.06 8.52 -5.06
C SER A 204 -14.89 7.40 -6.09
N HIS A 205 -15.82 6.43 -6.10
CA HIS A 205 -15.79 5.28 -7.00
C HIS A 205 -17.18 4.66 -7.18
N THR A 206 -17.44 4.06 -8.35
CA THR A 206 -18.73 3.41 -8.68
C THR A 206 -18.76 1.92 -8.31
N GLU A 207 -17.64 1.21 -8.48
CA GLU A 207 -17.52 -0.22 -8.13
C GLU A 207 -17.05 -0.38 -6.68
N ALA A 208 -17.74 -1.20 -5.88
CA ALA A 208 -17.35 -1.55 -4.51
C ALA A 208 -16.14 -2.52 -4.48
N GLY A 209 -15.13 -2.28 -5.32
CA GLY A 209 -13.89 -3.04 -5.38
C GLY A 209 -12.99 -2.85 -4.16
N ALA A 210 -11.83 -3.52 -4.18
CA ALA A 210 -10.81 -3.44 -3.15
C ALA A 210 -10.45 -1.98 -2.82
N LEU A 211 -10.43 -1.63 -1.53
CA LEU A 211 -10.16 -0.26 -1.12
C LEU A 211 -8.67 0.05 -1.33
N PRO A 212 -8.31 1.09 -2.10
CA PRO A 212 -6.93 1.54 -2.20
C PRO A 212 -6.41 1.95 -0.83
N ARG A 213 -5.12 1.71 -0.61
CA ARG A 213 -4.41 2.20 0.58
C ARG A 213 -4.35 3.72 0.58
N ALA A 214 -4.15 4.31 1.77
CA ALA A 214 -3.95 5.76 1.94
C ALA A 214 -2.89 6.37 0.99
N ASP A 215 -1.80 5.66 0.74
CA ASP A 215 -0.70 6.06 -0.14
C ASP A 215 -1.01 5.87 -1.64
N GLN A 216 -2.14 5.27 -2.00
CA GLN A 216 -2.59 5.03 -3.37
C GLN A 216 -3.86 5.82 -3.73
N VAL A 217 -4.38 6.60 -2.79
CA VAL A 217 -5.55 7.45 -3.02
C VAL A 217 -5.23 8.57 -4.02
N PRO A 218 -6.09 8.83 -5.03
CA PRO A 218 -5.93 9.93 -5.98
C PRO A 218 -5.82 11.31 -5.31
N ASN A 219 -6.67 11.58 -4.30
CA ASN A 219 -6.67 12.82 -3.53
C ASN A 219 -6.12 12.57 -2.12
N LYS A 220 -4.80 12.74 -1.96
CA LYS A 220 -4.15 12.58 -0.66
C LYS A 220 -4.34 13.83 0.19
N GLY A 221 -4.88 13.66 1.40
CA GLY A 221 -4.76 14.68 2.44
C GLY A 221 -3.29 14.86 2.86
N THR A 222 -2.92 16.09 3.16
CA THR A 222 -1.62 16.43 3.76
C THR A 222 -1.63 16.05 5.23
N TYR A 223 -0.51 15.50 5.71
CA TYR A 223 -0.32 15.19 7.12
C TYR A 223 -0.03 16.47 7.89
N TYR A 224 -0.86 16.75 8.90
CA TYR A 224 -0.71 17.91 9.79
C TYR A 224 -0.55 17.44 11.24
N ASP A 225 0.20 18.19 12.02
CA ASP A 225 0.33 18.04 13.47
C ASP A 225 -0.84 18.64 14.25
N SER A 226 -1.69 19.42 13.57
CA SER A 226 -2.96 19.95 14.08
C SER A 226 -3.90 18.82 14.55
N PRO A 227 -4.60 18.99 15.69
CA PRO A 227 -5.60 18.03 16.13
C PRO A 227 -6.87 18.03 15.26
N HIS A 228 -7.08 19.03 14.41
CA HIS A 228 -8.27 19.16 13.56
C HIS A 228 -7.89 19.31 12.09
N ILE A 229 -8.51 18.50 11.23
CA ILE A 229 -8.40 18.58 9.77
C ILE A 229 -9.80 18.59 9.17
N LEU A 230 -10.12 19.65 8.42
CA LEU A 230 -11.38 19.76 7.67
C LEU A 230 -11.13 19.46 6.19
N VAL A 231 -11.87 18.49 5.65
CA VAL A 231 -11.92 18.19 4.22
C VAL A 231 -13.32 18.52 3.69
N ARG A 232 -13.39 19.19 2.54
CA ARG A 232 -14.63 19.55 1.86
C ARG A 232 -14.72 18.79 0.54
N ILE A 233 -15.66 17.86 0.46
CA ILE A 233 -15.88 17.00 -0.71
C ILE A 233 -16.99 17.62 -1.54
N LYS A 234 -16.73 17.82 -2.83
CA LYS A 234 -17.61 18.49 -3.78
C LYS A 234 -17.81 17.64 -5.02
N ASP A 235 -18.88 17.94 -5.75
CA ASP A 235 -19.12 17.45 -7.11
C ASP A 235 -19.14 15.91 -7.24
N THR A 236 -19.42 15.17 -6.15
CA THR A 236 -19.48 13.70 -6.20
C THR A 236 -20.88 13.22 -6.62
N PRO A 237 -21.03 12.52 -7.76
CA PRO A 237 -22.31 11.97 -8.22
C PRO A 237 -22.99 11.06 -7.19
N SER A 238 -24.31 10.96 -7.24
CA SER A 238 -25.09 10.19 -6.24
C SER A 238 -24.95 8.67 -6.38
N ASP A 239 -24.52 8.20 -7.54
CA ASP A 239 -24.24 6.79 -7.83
C ASP A 239 -22.84 6.34 -7.33
N GLU A 240 -21.96 7.29 -7.01
CA GLU A 240 -20.63 7.00 -6.47
C GLU A 240 -20.63 6.81 -4.94
N VAL A 241 -19.71 5.99 -4.46
CA VAL A 241 -19.36 5.84 -3.03
C VAL A 241 -18.17 6.72 -2.73
N ILE A 242 -18.25 7.47 -1.63
CA ILE A 242 -17.11 8.22 -1.10
C ILE A 242 -16.40 7.34 -0.07
N SER A 243 -15.16 6.96 -0.36
CA SER A 243 -14.30 6.29 0.61
C SER A 243 -13.47 7.30 1.38
N LEU A 244 -13.43 7.16 2.70
CA LEU A 244 -12.65 8.01 3.62
C LEU A 244 -11.61 7.15 4.33
N ILE A 245 -10.40 7.70 4.51
CA ILE A 245 -9.33 7.05 5.28
C ILE A 245 -8.84 8.02 6.35
N ALA A 246 -9.12 7.70 7.61
CA ALA A 246 -8.62 8.43 8.77
C ALA A 246 -7.24 7.86 9.15
N ALA A 247 -6.18 8.60 8.81
CA ALA A 247 -4.81 8.17 8.92
C ALA A 247 -4.06 8.89 10.06
N ARG A 248 -3.13 8.18 10.69
CA ARG A 248 -2.20 8.71 11.69
C ARG A 248 -0.80 8.17 11.44
N ASP A 249 0.17 9.07 11.42
CA ASP A 249 1.60 8.77 11.45
C ASP A 249 2.16 9.24 12.79
N GLY A 250 2.53 8.29 13.65
CA GLY A 250 2.93 8.56 15.00
C GLY A 250 3.35 7.29 15.73
N SER A 251 4.30 7.42 16.65
CA SER A 251 4.77 6.31 17.52
C SER A 251 4.20 6.39 18.93
N GLY A 252 3.21 7.27 19.14
CA GLY A 252 2.56 7.49 20.43
C GLY A 252 1.65 6.33 20.87
N PRO A 253 1.06 6.45 22.08
CA PRO A 253 0.12 5.46 22.61
C PRO A 253 -1.17 5.41 21.78
N GLU A 254 -2.12 4.57 22.20
CA GLU A 254 -3.44 4.56 21.58
C GLU A 254 -4.07 5.95 21.62
N THR A 255 -4.66 6.37 20.51
CA THR A 255 -5.24 7.71 20.37
C THR A 255 -6.60 7.62 19.72
N GLY A 256 -7.61 8.09 20.43
CA GLY A 256 -8.96 8.23 19.91
C GLY A 256 -9.05 9.32 18.84
N TYR A 257 -10.04 9.21 17.96
CA TYR A 257 -10.41 10.28 17.05
C TYR A 257 -11.90 10.32 16.81
N THR A 258 -12.35 11.40 16.17
CA THR A 258 -13.74 11.62 15.78
C THR A 258 -13.81 12.14 14.36
N LEU A 259 -14.68 11.52 13.56
CA LEU A 259 -15.12 12.03 12.26
C LEU A 259 -16.48 12.69 12.46
N SER A 260 -16.53 14.02 12.30
CA SER A 260 -17.78 14.78 12.28
C SER A 260 -18.09 15.17 10.84
N ILE A 261 -19.20 14.67 10.33
CA ILE A 261 -19.60 14.80 8.92
C ILE A 261 -20.84 15.67 8.85
N TYR A 262 -20.87 16.64 7.94
CA TYR A 262 -21.96 17.60 7.77
C TYR A 262 -22.36 17.68 6.29
N SER A 263 -23.67 17.66 6.01
CA SER A 263 -24.21 17.80 4.65
C SER A 263 -25.64 18.34 4.66
N HIS A 264 -26.06 18.88 3.51
CA HIS A 264 -27.46 19.20 3.23
C HIS A 264 -28.27 17.99 2.72
N ALA A 265 -27.62 16.89 2.39
CA ALA A 265 -28.27 15.61 2.06
C ALA A 265 -28.15 14.63 3.22
N ASN A 266 -29.02 13.63 3.27
CA ASN A 266 -28.93 12.59 4.29
C ASN A 266 -27.69 11.73 4.05
N ILE A 267 -26.99 11.36 5.11
CA ILE A 267 -25.69 10.67 5.03
C ILE A 267 -25.79 9.30 5.68
N GLU A 268 -25.39 8.29 4.93
CA GLU A 268 -25.12 6.94 5.40
C GLU A 268 -23.62 6.70 5.37
N ILE A 269 -23.08 6.21 6.47
CA ILE A 269 -21.65 5.92 6.57
C ILE A 269 -21.47 4.63 7.35
N GLU A 270 -20.62 3.77 6.81
CA GLU A 270 -20.23 2.51 7.43
C GLU A 270 -18.72 2.48 7.62
N ALA A 271 -18.28 1.95 8.76
CA ALA A 271 -16.90 1.56 8.91
C ALA A 271 -16.64 0.35 8.01
N VAL A 272 -15.57 0.39 7.22
CA VAL A 272 -15.10 -0.77 6.48
C VAL A 272 -14.27 -1.63 7.44
N THR A 273 -14.91 -2.05 8.52
CA THR A 273 -14.40 -3.04 9.47
C THR A 273 -15.21 -4.29 9.29
N LYS A 274 -14.95 -5.04 8.21
CA LYS A 274 -15.13 -6.47 8.31
C LYS A 274 -13.88 -7.00 9.00
N VAL A 275 -13.92 -7.11 10.33
CA VAL A 275 -12.92 -7.87 11.07
C VAL A 275 -13.07 -9.30 10.59
N LEU A 276 -12.20 -9.71 9.66
CA LEU A 276 -12.19 -11.07 9.14
C LEU A 276 -11.89 -12.00 10.32
N GLY A 277 -12.80 -12.94 10.58
CA GLY A 277 -12.85 -13.69 11.84
C GLY A 277 -11.62 -14.56 12.13
N TYR A 278 -10.83 -14.86 11.09
CA TYR A 278 -9.61 -15.67 11.21
C TYR A 278 -8.40 -14.87 10.74
N ILE A 279 -7.40 -14.77 11.62
CA ILE A 279 -6.14 -14.08 11.35
C ILE A 279 -5.00 -15.06 11.61
N LYS A 280 -4.11 -15.22 10.62
CA LYS A 280 -2.87 -15.96 10.77
C LYS A 280 -1.67 -15.06 10.47
N THR A 281 -0.77 -14.95 11.44
CA THR A 281 0.49 -14.22 11.28
C THR A 281 1.67 -15.19 11.25
N VAL A 282 2.59 -14.97 10.32
CA VAL A 282 3.82 -15.74 10.12
C VAL A 282 5.00 -14.78 9.99
N LYS A 283 6.06 -14.99 10.76
CA LYS A 283 7.31 -14.24 10.60
C LYS A 283 8.09 -14.77 9.38
N GLY A 284 8.58 -13.86 8.55
CA GLY A 284 9.36 -14.15 7.36
C GLY A 284 10.68 -13.38 7.36
N ASN A 285 11.63 -13.86 6.56
CA ASN A 285 12.93 -13.20 6.42
C ASN A 285 13.49 -13.42 5.01
N PHE A 286 13.89 -12.35 4.35
CA PHE A 286 14.72 -12.41 3.15
C PHE A 286 16.18 -12.53 3.55
N THR A 287 16.77 -13.68 3.21
CA THR A 287 18.17 -13.99 3.43
C THR A 287 18.94 -13.98 2.11
N SER A 288 20.27 -14.12 2.17
CA SER A 288 21.10 -14.28 0.96
C SER A 288 20.65 -15.43 0.04
N LYS A 289 19.93 -16.44 0.55
CA LYS A 289 19.40 -17.58 -0.22
C LYS A 289 17.95 -17.42 -0.67
N SER A 290 17.18 -16.54 -0.03
CA SER A 290 15.74 -16.38 -0.26
C SER A 290 15.34 -15.01 -0.81
N ALA A 291 16.25 -14.05 -0.91
CA ALA A 291 16.01 -12.78 -1.58
C ALA A 291 16.03 -12.95 -3.11
N GLY A 292 14.95 -13.50 -3.67
CA GLY A 292 14.85 -13.89 -5.08
C GLY A 292 14.61 -12.72 -6.05
N GLY A 293 14.14 -11.57 -5.57
CA GLY A 293 13.77 -10.42 -6.40
C GLY A 293 12.42 -10.60 -7.07
N ASN A 294 12.07 -9.72 -8.02
CA ASN A 294 10.77 -9.76 -8.68
C ASN A 294 10.67 -10.88 -9.76
N ALA A 295 9.46 -11.08 -10.32
CA ALA A 295 9.16 -12.19 -11.24
C ALA A 295 9.95 -12.18 -12.57
N SER A 296 10.63 -11.08 -12.92
CA SER A 296 11.51 -11.04 -14.09
C SER A 296 12.90 -11.62 -13.81
N PHE A 297 13.22 -11.98 -12.56
CA PHE A 297 14.52 -12.54 -12.20
C PHE A 297 14.49 -14.08 -12.21
N PRO A 298 15.57 -14.73 -12.69
CA PRO A 298 15.69 -16.20 -12.67
C PRO A 298 15.78 -16.77 -11.25
N THR A 299 15.94 -15.91 -10.24
CA THR A 299 15.99 -16.23 -8.81
C THR A 299 14.64 -16.04 -8.11
N PHE A 300 13.59 -15.61 -8.82
CA PHE A 300 12.27 -15.34 -8.22
C PHE A 300 11.72 -16.53 -7.44
N MET A 301 11.89 -17.75 -7.96
CA MET A 301 11.47 -18.98 -7.28
C MET A 301 12.04 -19.12 -5.86
N ASN A 302 13.21 -18.54 -5.59
CA ASN A 302 13.87 -18.60 -4.28
C ASN A 302 13.22 -17.75 -3.20
N ASN A 303 12.35 -16.81 -3.58
CA ASN A 303 11.56 -16.04 -2.63
C ASN A 303 10.83 -16.95 -1.64
N PRO A 304 10.60 -16.50 -0.39
CA PRO A 304 9.75 -17.22 0.54
C PRO A 304 8.36 -17.45 -0.07
N GLN A 305 7.92 -18.70 -0.02
CA GLN A 305 6.60 -19.10 -0.49
C GLN A 305 5.88 -19.78 0.66
N TYR A 306 4.58 -19.54 0.77
CA TYR A 306 3.76 -20.06 1.85
C TYR A 306 2.60 -20.85 1.26
N ARG A 307 2.32 -22.03 1.82
CA ARG A 307 1.05 -22.71 1.59
C ARG A 307 0.00 -22.00 2.43
N VAL A 308 -1.04 -21.51 1.75
CA VAL A 308 -2.19 -20.86 2.37
C VAL A 308 -3.40 -21.75 2.12
N HIS A 309 -3.88 -22.42 3.17
CA HIS A 309 -5.08 -23.23 3.12
C HIS A 309 -6.26 -22.40 3.63
N ILE A 310 -7.31 -22.28 2.81
CA ILE A 310 -8.52 -21.53 3.12
C ILE A 310 -9.67 -22.53 3.20
N GLY A 311 -10.27 -22.64 4.39
CA GLY A 311 -11.41 -23.51 4.65
C GLY A 311 -12.72 -22.98 4.07
N ASP A 312 -13.78 -23.77 4.27
CA ASP A 312 -15.12 -23.35 3.88
C ASP A 312 -15.63 -22.21 4.78
N GLY A 313 -16.27 -21.20 4.19
CA GLY A 313 -16.80 -20.05 4.91
C GLY A 313 -17.82 -20.42 5.98
N ALA A 314 -17.89 -19.64 7.06
CA ALA A 314 -18.78 -19.88 8.21
C ALA A 314 -20.29 -19.82 7.86
N THR A 315 -20.66 -19.38 6.65
CA THR A 315 -22.03 -19.44 6.15
C THR A 315 -22.15 -20.61 5.18
N GLY A 316 -22.89 -21.65 5.58
CA GLY A 316 -23.06 -22.92 4.86
C GLY A 316 -23.80 -22.83 3.52
N GLY A 317 -23.36 -21.96 2.62
CA GLY A 317 -23.82 -21.84 1.25
C GLY A 317 -22.81 -22.48 0.30
N THR A 318 -23.23 -23.58 -0.32
CA THR A 318 -22.55 -24.21 -1.45
C THR A 318 -22.25 -23.17 -2.54
N ARG A 319 -20.95 -22.84 -2.73
CA ARG A 319 -20.36 -21.85 -3.68
C ARG A 319 -20.01 -20.44 -3.15
N GLY A 320 -19.86 -20.22 -1.85
CA GLY A 320 -19.38 -18.93 -1.34
C GLY A 320 -17.89 -18.69 -1.63
N ARG A 321 -17.54 -17.60 -2.29
CA ARG A 321 -16.15 -17.09 -2.26
C ARG A 321 -15.87 -16.52 -0.86
N VAL A 322 -14.62 -16.61 -0.43
CA VAL A 322 -14.14 -16.16 0.87
C VAL A 322 -13.31 -14.91 0.68
N LEU A 323 -13.63 -13.85 1.42
CA LEU A 323 -12.84 -12.63 1.43
C LEU A 323 -11.51 -12.88 2.15
N VAL A 324 -10.41 -12.52 1.49
CA VAL A 324 -9.05 -12.66 2.00
C VAL A 324 -8.34 -11.32 1.91
N LYS A 325 -7.72 -10.92 3.00
CA LYS A 325 -6.79 -9.79 3.05
C LYS A 325 -5.40 -10.29 3.42
N LEU A 326 -4.42 -9.93 2.60
CA LEU A 326 -3.02 -10.29 2.74
C LEU A 326 -2.25 -9.03 3.10
N THR A 327 -1.39 -9.08 4.11
CA THR A 327 -0.48 -7.98 4.46
C THR A 327 0.93 -8.53 4.71
N ALA A 328 1.95 -7.98 4.06
CA ALA A 328 3.34 -8.18 4.41
C ALA A 328 3.95 -6.85 4.84
N GLU A 329 4.54 -6.82 6.03
CA GLU A 329 5.13 -5.62 6.64
C GLU A 329 6.59 -5.87 6.99
N GLY A 330 7.48 -4.98 6.58
CA GLY A 330 8.92 -5.06 6.87
C GLY A 330 9.52 -3.67 7.09
N ALA A 331 10.84 -3.59 7.12
CA ALA A 331 11.54 -2.32 7.29
C ALA A 331 11.17 -1.29 6.21
N ARG A 332 11.11 0.00 6.56
CA ARG A 332 10.76 1.13 5.65
C ARG A 332 11.58 1.22 4.37
N ILE A 333 12.74 0.57 4.30
CA ILE A 333 13.63 0.57 3.12
C ILE A 333 13.48 -0.67 2.23
N LEU A 334 12.69 -1.66 2.65
CA LEU A 334 12.53 -2.94 1.97
C LEU A 334 11.32 -2.86 1.02
N PRO A 335 11.49 -2.91 -0.31
CA PRO A 335 10.37 -3.00 -1.23
C PRO A 335 9.73 -4.39 -1.13
N LEU A 336 8.42 -4.46 -0.98
CA LEU A 336 7.66 -5.70 -0.84
C LEU A 336 6.57 -5.81 -1.92
N ASN A 337 6.31 -7.04 -2.37
CA ASN A 337 5.14 -7.44 -3.15
C ASN A 337 4.70 -8.85 -2.71
N MET A 338 3.40 -9.12 -2.85
CA MET A 338 2.78 -10.41 -2.64
C MET A 338 1.96 -10.84 -3.84
N LYS A 339 2.06 -12.12 -4.20
CA LYS A 339 1.18 -12.77 -5.17
C LYS A 339 0.62 -14.07 -4.63
N LEU A 340 -0.70 -14.18 -4.56
CA LEU A 340 -1.41 -15.42 -4.24
C LEU A 340 -1.72 -16.15 -5.54
N VAL A 341 -1.28 -17.40 -5.66
CA VAL A 341 -1.33 -18.18 -6.89
C VAL A 341 -2.11 -19.48 -6.67
N TRP A 342 -2.94 -19.86 -7.65
CA TRP A 342 -3.63 -21.15 -7.67
C TRP A 342 -2.66 -22.27 -8.09
N SER A 343 -1.95 -22.86 -7.12
CA SER A 343 -0.97 -23.92 -7.37
C SER A 343 -1.20 -25.19 -6.53
N GLY A 344 -2.35 -25.29 -5.84
CA GLY A 344 -2.63 -26.39 -4.92
C GLY A 344 -1.69 -26.41 -3.72
N GLY A 345 -1.22 -25.24 -3.27
CA GLY A 345 -0.29 -25.12 -2.14
C GLY A 345 1.12 -25.64 -2.43
N LYS A 346 1.50 -25.79 -3.70
CA LYS A 346 2.83 -26.25 -4.11
C LYS A 346 3.71 -25.09 -4.54
N ARG A 347 5.02 -25.25 -4.32
CA ARG A 347 6.02 -24.25 -4.70
C ARG A 347 5.95 -23.96 -6.21
N VAL A 348 5.95 -22.68 -6.55
CA VAL A 348 5.94 -22.20 -7.94
C VAL A 348 7.34 -21.72 -8.33
N SER A 349 7.72 -21.98 -9.59
CA SER A 349 9.00 -21.50 -10.11
C SER A 349 8.86 -20.15 -10.80
N ASP A 350 7.76 -19.98 -11.53
CA ASP A 350 7.37 -18.77 -12.23
C ASP A 350 5.90 -18.49 -11.96
N VAL A 351 5.47 -17.25 -12.21
CA VAL A 351 4.09 -16.81 -11.98
C VAL A 351 3.53 -16.30 -13.29
N VAL A 352 2.55 -17.02 -13.83
CA VAL A 352 1.83 -16.64 -15.05
C VAL A 352 0.56 -15.89 -14.64
N ALA A 353 0.18 -14.87 -15.41
CA ALA A 353 -0.96 -14.01 -15.08
C ALA A 353 -2.29 -14.79 -14.86
N GLY A 354 -2.47 -15.91 -15.56
CA GLY A 354 -3.68 -16.75 -15.41
C GLY A 354 -3.79 -17.49 -14.08
N ASP A 355 -2.67 -17.70 -13.38
CA ASP A 355 -2.65 -18.43 -12.10
C ASP A 355 -2.72 -17.48 -10.89
N VAL A 356 -2.52 -16.18 -11.09
CA VAL A 356 -2.55 -15.16 -10.03
C VAL A 356 -3.99 -14.85 -9.66
N VAL A 357 -4.33 -15.09 -8.40
CA VAL A 357 -5.67 -14.86 -7.87
C VAL A 357 -5.74 -13.52 -7.13
N ILE A 358 -4.69 -13.16 -6.41
CA ILE A 358 -4.56 -11.86 -5.73
C ILE A 358 -3.13 -11.33 -5.94
N ASP A 359 -3.01 -10.04 -6.27
CA ASP A 359 -1.74 -9.32 -6.42
C ASP A 359 -1.77 -8.02 -5.62
N SER A 360 -0.71 -7.74 -4.87
CA SER A 360 -0.58 -6.45 -4.16
C SER A 360 -0.22 -5.27 -5.08
N GLY A 361 0.00 -5.50 -6.38
CA GLY A 361 0.29 -4.47 -7.36
C GLY A 361 1.77 -4.07 -7.38
N ALA A 362 2.06 -2.77 -7.48
CA ALA A 362 3.43 -2.27 -7.51
C ALA A 362 4.22 -2.62 -6.23
N TYR A 363 5.55 -2.70 -6.32
CA TYR A 363 6.41 -2.87 -5.16
C TYR A 363 6.38 -1.60 -4.30
N ASN A 364 6.05 -1.75 -3.02
CA ASN A 364 5.95 -0.64 -2.07
C ASN A 364 6.93 -0.85 -0.91
N PHE A 365 7.49 0.25 -0.41
CA PHE A 365 8.48 0.22 0.66
C PHE A 365 7.83 -0.06 2.03
N GLY A 366 8.35 -1.05 2.74
CA GLY A 366 7.92 -1.42 4.09
C GLY A 366 6.58 -2.15 4.18
N LEU A 367 5.73 -2.12 3.15
CA LEU A 367 4.39 -2.70 3.24
C LEU A 367 3.85 -3.17 1.88
N ALA A 368 3.34 -4.40 1.80
CA ALA A 368 2.53 -4.92 0.68
C ALA A 368 1.18 -5.43 1.20
N CYS A 369 0.08 -5.16 0.50
CA CYS A 369 -1.27 -5.51 0.94
C CYS A 369 -2.12 -5.74 -0.29
N ALA A 370 -3.00 -6.70 -0.18
CA ALA A 370 -3.96 -7.02 -1.21
C ALA A 370 -5.23 -7.58 -0.55
N GLU A 371 -6.36 -7.38 -1.20
CA GLU A 371 -7.64 -7.90 -0.76
C GLU A 371 -8.36 -8.48 -1.98
N GLY A 372 -9.06 -9.60 -1.80
CA GLY A 372 -9.82 -10.23 -2.86
C GLY A 372 -10.64 -11.41 -2.36
N GLU A 373 -11.56 -11.87 -3.20
CA GLU A 373 -12.40 -13.03 -2.92
C GLU A 373 -11.87 -14.26 -3.65
N VAL A 374 -11.70 -15.36 -2.91
CA VAL A 374 -11.14 -16.61 -3.45
C VAL A 374 -12.04 -17.80 -3.11
N GLN A 375 -11.93 -18.89 -3.86
CA GLN A 375 -12.63 -20.13 -3.47
C GLN A 375 -11.90 -20.82 -2.30
N PRO A 376 -12.60 -21.58 -1.44
CA PRO A 376 -11.93 -22.48 -0.50
C PRO A 376 -10.93 -23.39 -1.22
N GLY A 377 -9.76 -23.62 -0.63
CA GLY A 377 -8.71 -24.43 -1.25
C GLY A 377 -7.29 -24.08 -0.81
N ASP A 378 -6.33 -24.73 -1.48
CA ASP A 378 -4.90 -24.57 -1.24
C ASP A 378 -4.24 -23.66 -2.28
N TYR A 379 -3.60 -22.60 -1.79
CA TYR A 379 -2.92 -21.60 -2.60
C TYR A 379 -1.44 -21.50 -2.20
N THR A 380 -0.64 -20.92 -3.09
CA THR A 380 0.72 -20.51 -2.76
C THR A 380 0.84 -19.01 -2.79
N LEU A 381 1.23 -18.44 -1.64
CA LEU A 381 1.56 -17.03 -1.51
C LEU A 381 3.06 -16.84 -1.65
N VAL A 382 3.48 -16.05 -2.65
CA VAL A 382 4.88 -15.66 -2.81
C VAL A 382 5.06 -14.25 -2.30
N VAL A 383 5.99 -14.06 -1.36
CA VAL A 383 6.40 -12.73 -0.87
C VAL A 383 7.76 -12.41 -1.47
N SER A 384 7.89 -11.30 -2.18
CA SER A 384 9.12 -10.96 -2.93
C SER A 384 9.58 -9.53 -2.67
N SER A 385 10.89 -9.32 -2.81
CA SER A 385 11.50 -8.00 -2.88
C SER A 385 11.67 -7.54 -4.33
N PHE A 386 11.92 -6.25 -4.56
CA PHE A 386 12.00 -5.73 -5.93
C PHE A 386 13.26 -6.24 -6.67
N ARG A 387 14.42 -6.20 -6.01
CA ARG A 387 15.70 -6.69 -6.55
C ARG A 387 16.16 -7.94 -5.81
N ALA A 388 16.80 -8.85 -6.54
CA ALA A 388 17.46 -10.00 -5.93
C ALA A 388 18.53 -9.55 -4.93
N GLY A 389 18.70 -10.29 -3.83
CA GLY A 389 19.67 -10.02 -2.78
C GLY A 389 19.25 -8.98 -1.73
N GLN A 390 18.10 -8.32 -1.87
CA GLN A 390 17.57 -7.43 -0.83
C GLN A 390 17.10 -8.25 0.39
N GLN A 391 17.82 -8.11 1.49
CA GLN A 391 17.59 -8.85 2.75
C GLN A 391 16.79 -8.02 3.75
N GLY A 392 16.09 -8.70 4.65
CA GLY A 392 15.31 -8.06 5.71
C GLY A 392 14.17 -8.93 6.22
N GLU A 393 13.82 -8.69 7.47
CA GLU A 393 12.70 -9.36 8.13
C GLU A 393 11.36 -8.72 7.72
N TYR A 394 10.31 -9.53 7.76
CA TYR A 394 8.94 -9.08 7.57
C TYR A 394 7.95 -9.95 8.35
N ALA A 395 6.77 -9.41 8.62
CA ALA A 395 5.63 -10.15 9.13
C ALA A 395 4.59 -10.31 8.02
N LEU A 396 4.18 -11.54 7.75
CA LEU A 396 3.09 -11.87 6.84
C LEU A 396 1.82 -12.13 7.67
N ARG A 397 0.73 -11.44 7.35
CA ARG A 397 -0.59 -11.61 7.93
C ARG A 397 -1.59 -12.00 6.85
N VAL A 398 -2.35 -13.06 7.10
CA VAL A 398 -3.45 -13.53 6.27
C VAL A 398 -4.71 -13.44 7.09
N GLU A 399 -5.67 -12.65 6.63
CA GLU A 399 -6.96 -12.43 7.28
C GLU A 399 -8.07 -12.97 6.38
N CYS A 400 -9.04 -13.70 6.95
CA CYS A 400 -10.03 -14.46 6.19
C CYS A 400 -11.38 -14.60 6.93
N ASP A 401 -12.48 -14.65 6.18
CA ASP A 401 -13.83 -14.98 6.70
C ASP A 401 -14.05 -16.49 6.97
N ALA A 402 -13.02 -17.31 6.70
CA ALA A 402 -13.00 -18.74 6.94
C ALA A 402 -11.72 -19.13 7.68
N ASN A 403 -11.69 -20.34 8.25
CA ASN A 403 -10.47 -20.87 8.87
C ASN A 403 -9.31 -20.80 7.86
N VAL A 404 -8.18 -20.24 8.30
CA VAL A 404 -7.00 -20.08 7.45
C VAL A 404 -5.75 -20.61 8.15
N GLU A 405 -4.99 -21.40 7.40
CA GLU A 405 -3.66 -21.86 7.79
C GLU A 405 -2.62 -21.33 6.81
N ALA A 406 -1.52 -20.80 7.33
CA ALA A 406 -0.37 -20.37 6.54
C ALA A 406 0.89 -21.01 7.09
N SER A 407 1.66 -21.68 6.23
CA SER A 407 2.92 -22.34 6.58
C SER A 407 3.97 -22.12 5.48
N LEU A 408 5.23 -21.96 5.88
CA LEU A 408 6.33 -21.77 4.94
C LEU A 408 6.55 -23.05 4.14
N LEU A 409 6.62 -22.93 2.81
CA LEU A 409 7.00 -24.02 1.93
C LEU A 409 8.52 -24.22 1.97
N PRO A 410 8.99 -25.48 2.09
CA PRO A 410 10.42 -25.77 2.05
C PRO A 410 11.05 -25.26 0.74
N PRO A 411 12.30 -24.75 0.80
CA PRO A 411 13.03 -24.40 -0.41
C PRO A 411 13.29 -25.63 -1.28
N GLU A 412 13.60 -25.40 -2.55
CA GLU A 412 13.96 -26.47 -3.48
C GLU A 412 15.15 -27.28 -2.96
N GLY A 413 15.01 -28.61 -2.95
CA GLY A 413 16.02 -29.51 -2.41
C GLY A 413 16.21 -29.44 -0.89
N ALA A 414 15.23 -28.90 -0.13
CA ALA A 414 15.29 -28.91 1.33
C ALA A 414 15.51 -30.33 1.87
N GLY A 415 16.53 -30.49 2.73
CA GLY A 415 16.90 -31.80 3.29
C GLY A 415 17.67 -32.71 2.33
N MET A 416 17.99 -32.26 1.11
CA MET A 416 18.78 -33.01 0.14
C MET A 416 20.20 -32.44 0.00
N PHE A 417 21.14 -33.30 -0.41
CA PHE A 417 22.45 -32.87 -0.88
C PHE A 417 22.31 -32.22 -2.24
N HIS A 418 23.06 -31.16 -2.50
CA HIS A 418 23.01 -30.45 -3.78
C HIS A 418 24.38 -30.43 -4.44
N LYS A 419 24.38 -30.48 -5.78
CA LYS A 419 25.59 -30.32 -6.60
C LYS A 419 25.26 -29.54 -7.86
N THR A 420 26.02 -28.48 -8.11
CA THR A 420 25.88 -27.68 -9.33
C THR A 420 26.94 -28.08 -10.34
N VAL A 421 26.51 -28.34 -11.57
CA VAL A 421 27.40 -28.61 -12.71
C VAL A 421 27.14 -27.59 -13.80
N LYS A 422 28.20 -27.09 -14.42
CA LYS A 422 28.12 -26.13 -15.52
C LYS A 422 28.30 -26.85 -16.86
N GLY A 423 27.62 -26.37 -17.88
CA GLY A 423 27.73 -26.84 -19.26
C GLY A 423 27.48 -25.71 -20.24
N ALA A 424 27.60 -26.02 -21.53
CA ALA A 424 27.28 -25.10 -22.60
C ALA A 424 26.74 -25.88 -23.80
N TRP A 425 25.79 -25.29 -24.52
CA TRP A 425 25.48 -25.67 -25.89
C TRP A 425 26.40 -24.87 -26.81
N ASP A 426 27.32 -25.55 -27.48
CA ASP A 426 28.26 -24.99 -28.45
C ASP A 426 27.87 -25.37 -29.88
N ALA A 427 28.65 -24.94 -30.88
CA ALA A 427 28.36 -25.21 -32.29
C ALA A 427 28.22 -26.72 -32.63
N ALA A 428 28.81 -27.61 -31.83
CA ALA A 428 28.73 -29.05 -32.03
C ALA A 428 27.55 -29.70 -31.27
N SER A 429 27.15 -29.12 -30.14
CA SER A 429 26.20 -29.71 -29.20
C SER A 429 24.84 -28.98 -29.13
N ALA A 430 24.70 -27.82 -29.77
CA ALA A 430 23.44 -27.08 -29.90
C ALA A 430 22.54 -27.68 -30.99
N VAL A 431 22.05 -28.90 -30.77
CA VAL A 431 21.31 -29.68 -31.77
C VAL A 431 19.80 -29.69 -31.57
N GLY A 432 19.31 -29.00 -30.53
CA GLY A 432 17.88 -28.79 -30.29
C GLY A 432 17.15 -30.03 -29.74
N GLY A 433 15.82 -30.03 -29.84
CA GLY A 433 14.97 -31.08 -29.29
C GLY A 433 14.91 -32.37 -30.13
N PRO A 434 14.17 -33.39 -29.67
CA PRO A 434 14.08 -34.69 -30.34
C PRO A 434 13.68 -34.61 -31.82
N SER A 435 12.85 -33.64 -32.19
CA SER A 435 12.42 -33.40 -33.58
C SER A 435 13.54 -33.00 -34.54
N SER A 436 14.70 -32.57 -34.05
CA SER A 436 15.86 -32.17 -34.87
C SER A 436 16.68 -33.35 -35.41
N GLY A 437 16.38 -34.58 -34.98
CA GLY A 437 17.03 -35.81 -35.48
C GLY A 437 18.48 -36.03 -35.03
N LYS A 438 19.05 -35.14 -34.21
CA LYS A 438 20.43 -35.23 -33.68
C LYS A 438 20.50 -35.15 -32.16
N TYR A 439 19.40 -35.47 -31.46
CA TYR A 439 19.24 -35.24 -30.02
C TYR A 439 20.36 -35.83 -29.14
N GLU A 440 20.92 -36.97 -29.53
CA GLU A 440 22.01 -37.66 -28.83
C GLU A 440 23.35 -36.90 -28.82
N SER A 441 23.47 -35.85 -29.63
CA SER A 441 24.63 -34.96 -29.67
C SER A 441 24.50 -33.76 -28.72
N ASN A 442 23.36 -33.61 -28.00
CA ASN A 442 23.27 -32.64 -26.92
C ASN A 442 24.26 -32.98 -25.79
N PRO A 443 24.67 -31.98 -24.98
CA PRO A 443 25.48 -32.23 -23.80
C PRO A 443 24.82 -33.29 -22.93
N THR A 444 25.62 -34.22 -22.39
CA THR A 444 25.08 -35.36 -21.64
C THR A 444 25.87 -35.54 -20.34
N PHE A 445 25.13 -35.63 -19.23
CA PHE A 445 25.69 -35.81 -17.89
C PHE A 445 25.29 -37.17 -17.34
N GLU A 446 26.29 -38.02 -17.09
CA GLU A 446 26.10 -39.34 -16.51
C GLU A 446 26.10 -39.26 -14.99
N ILE A 447 25.15 -39.95 -14.36
CA ILE A 447 25.12 -40.18 -12.92
C ILE A 447 25.07 -41.69 -12.63
N VAL A 448 25.76 -42.09 -11.56
CA VAL A 448 25.70 -43.45 -11.04
C VAL A 448 24.93 -43.44 -9.73
N ILE A 449 23.85 -44.21 -9.68
CA ILE A 449 23.06 -44.44 -8.48
C ILE A 449 23.46 -45.80 -7.93
N SER A 450 24.06 -45.83 -6.74
CA SER A 450 24.50 -47.08 -6.09
C SER A 450 23.45 -47.65 -5.14
N THR A 451 22.57 -46.81 -4.62
CA THR A 451 21.49 -47.14 -3.68
C THR A 451 20.21 -46.45 -4.13
N PRO A 452 19.01 -46.99 -3.86
CA PRO A 452 17.77 -46.28 -4.16
C PRO A 452 17.77 -44.86 -3.56
N SER A 453 17.57 -43.84 -4.41
CA SER A 453 17.66 -42.43 -4.03
C SER A 453 16.54 -41.61 -4.69
N GLN A 454 16.08 -40.57 -4.01
CA GLN A 454 15.29 -39.52 -4.67
C GLN A 454 16.24 -38.53 -5.33
N VAL A 455 15.97 -38.16 -6.58
CA VAL A 455 16.75 -37.19 -7.34
C VAL A 455 15.81 -36.19 -7.99
N SER A 456 16.18 -34.93 -7.98
CA SER A 456 15.61 -33.89 -8.84
C SER A 456 16.70 -32.98 -9.38
N ALA A 457 16.39 -32.23 -10.43
CA ALA A 457 17.38 -31.39 -11.06
C ALA A 457 16.76 -30.18 -11.77
N ARG A 458 17.36 -29.00 -11.58
CA ARG A 458 16.96 -27.77 -12.27
C ARG A 458 18.00 -27.38 -13.31
N LEU A 459 17.56 -27.15 -14.54
CA LEU A 459 18.36 -26.58 -15.62
C LEU A 459 18.08 -25.08 -15.75
N GLN A 460 19.13 -24.26 -15.73
CA GLN A 460 19.04 -22.80 -15.88
C GLN A 460 20.10 -22.28 -16.84
N ILE A 461 19.77 -21.20 -17.55
CA ILE A 461 20.73 -20.44 -18.36
C ILE A 461 21.61 -19.59 -17.44
N VAL A 462 22.91 -19.57 -17.73
CA VAL A 462 23.93 -18.76 -17.02
C VAL A 462 24.42 -17.69 -17.99
N SER A 463 23.52 -16.82 -18.45
CA SER A 463 23.91 -15.75 -19.36
C SER A 463 24.31 -14.49 -18.58
N LYS A 464 25.45 -13.89 -18.95
CA LYS A 464 25.82 -12.51 -18.55
C LYS A 464 25.19 -11.45 -19.46
N GLN A 465 24.66 -11.86 -20.62
CA GLN A 465 23.98 -11.00 -21.57
C GLN A 465 22.47 -11.23 -21.40
N HIS A 466 21.70 -10.20 -21.09
CA HIS A 466 20.24 -10.30 -21.10
C HIS A 466 19.79 -10.65 -22.52
N LEU A 467 19.56 -11.93 -22.79
CA LEU A 467 18.80 -12.36 -23.96
C LEU A 467 17.40 -11.77 -23.79
N SER A 468 16.90 -11.08 -24.81
CA SER A 468 15.56 -10.47 -24.81
C SER A 468 14.46 -11.52 -24.65
N THR A 469 14.75 -12.78 -24.96
CA THR A 469 13.85 -13.93 -24.74
C THR A 469 14.67 -15.14 -24.31
N PRO A 470 14.36 -15.80 -23.18
CA PRO A 470 15.02 -17.04 -22.79
C PRO A 470 14.77 -18.13 -23.84
N PRO A 471 15.75 -18.99 -24.15
CA PRO A 471 15.50 -20.13 -25.01
C PRO A 471 14.57 -21.12 -24.30
N ALA A 472 13.67 -21.76 -25.04
CA ALA A 472 12.83 -22.79 -24.48
C ALA A 472 13.67 -24.03 -24.14
N LEU A 473 13.71 -24.41 -22.85
CA LEU A 473 14.56 -25.46 -22.28
C LEU A 473 13.77 -26.73 -21.98
N ASN A 474 14.48 -27.85 -21.98
CA ASN A 474 14.02 -29.11 -21.41
C ASN A 474 15.20 -29.87 -20.79
N LEU A 475 14.94 -30.53 -19.66
CA LEU A 475 15.85 -31.49 -19.06
C LEU A 475 15.17 -32.86 -19.02
N THR A 476 15.76 -33.84 -19.69
CA THR A 476 15.24 -35.22 -19.71
C THR A 476 16.27 -36.18 -19.15
N LEU A 477 15.78 -37.13 -18.34
CA LEU A 477 16.55 -38.21 -17.75
C LEU A 477 16.27 -39.52 -18.48
N PHE A 478 17.34 -40.21 -18.86
CA PHE A 478 17.29 -41.52 -19.51
C PHE A 478 18.07 -42.56 -18.72
N GLU A 479 17.68 -43.84 -18.85
CA GLU A 479 18.58 -44.94 -18.55
C GLU A 479 19.69 -45.01 -19.61
N ARG A 480 20.91 -45.30 -19.20
CA ARG A 480 22.02 -45.53 -20.12
C ARG A 480 21.83 -46.87 -20.86
N ASN A 481 21.77 -46.83 -22.18
CA ASN A 481 21.71 -48.05 -22.98
C ASN A 481 23.09 -48.76 -23.07
N PRO A 482 23.17 -50.01 -23.56
CA PRO A 482 24.43 -50.73 -23.67
C PRO A 482 25.50 -50.04 -24.54
N GLN A 483 25.10 -49.21 -25.51
CA GLN A 483 26.00 -48.42 -26.34
C GLN A 483 26.47 -47.11 -25.65
N GLY A 484 25.98 -46.81 -24.44
CA GLY A 484 26.31 -45.60 -23.68
C GLY A 484 25.55 -44.35 -24.11
N PHE A 485 24.44 -44.49 -24.85
CA PHE A 485 23.54 -43.43 -25.30
C PHE A 485 22.25 -43.39 -24.46
N PRO A 486 21.48 -42.28 -24.54
CA PRO A 486 20.14 -42.20 -23.98
C PRO A 486 19.26 -43.38 -24.44
N GLY A 487 18.81 -44.21 -23.50
CA GLY A 487 17.93 -45.34 -23.74
C GLY A 487 16.47 -45.01 -23.42
N ARG A 488 15.89 -45.73 -22.46
CA ARG A 488 14.52 -45.49 -22.00
C ARG A 488 14.43 -44.17 -21.23
N GLN A 489 13.49 -43.30 -21.62
CA GLN A 489 13.18 -42.10 -20.87
C GLN A 489 12.56 -42.46 -19.50
N VAL A 490 13.16 -41.94 -18.44
CA VAL A 490 12.73 -42.14 -17.05
C VAL A 490 11.84 -41.00 -16.59
N ALA A 491 12.25 -39.76 -16.86
CA ALA A 491 11.54 -38.55 -16.46
C ALA A 491 11.93 -37.37 -17.36
N THR A 492 11.10 -36.34 -17.38
CA THR A 492 11.35 -35.10 -18.11
C THR A 492 10.80 -33.92 -17.32
N SER A 493 11.37 -32.73 -17.51
CA SER A 493 10.84 -31.48 -16.96
C SER A 493 9.52 -31.04 -17.60
N GLY A 494 9.00 -31.80 -18.58
CA GLY A 494 7.72 -31.55 -19.26
C GLY A 494 7.91 -30.98 -20.66
N ALA A 495 6.99 -30.13 -21.11
CA ALA A 495 7.13 -29.40 -22.36
C ALA A 495 8.36 -28.47 -22.32
N TYR A 496 8.87 -28.10 -23.49
CA TYR A 496 9.88 -27.06 -23.58
C TYR A 496 9.31 -25.73 -23.06
N SER A 497 10.05 -25.07 -22.18
CA SER A 497 9.61 -23.85 -21.51
C SER A 497 10.68 -22.78 -21.53
N ASP A 498 10.29 -21.55 -21.85
CA ASP A 498 11.10 -20.32 -21.84
C ASP A 498 11.03 -19.59 -20.49
N ALA A 499 10.61 -20.29 -19.44
CA ALA A 499 10.62 -19.81 -18.06
C ALA A 499 11.98 -19.21 -17.67
N VAL A 500 11.96 -17.99 -17.13
CA VAL A 500 13.18 -17.27 -16.71
C VAL A 500 13.88 -18.02 -15.58
N SER A 501 13.13 -18.68 -14.70
CA SER A 501 13.68 -19.51 -13.62
C SER A 501 14.30 -20.85 -14.09
N GLY A 502 14.20 -21.16 -15.39
CA GLY A 502 14.60 -22.43 -15.98
C GLY A 502 13.57 -23.53 -15.79
N VAL A 503 13.97 -24.78 -16.03
CA VAL A 503 13.09 -25.95 -15.97
C VAL A 503 13.52 -26.93 -14.89
N MET A 504 12.54 -27.53 -14.21
CA MET A 504 12.77 -28.46 -13.09
C MET A 504 12.30 -29.86 -13.47
N LEU A 505 13.19 -30.83 -13.37
CA LEU A 505 12.83 -32.24 -13.35
C LEU A 505 12.33 -32.58 -11.93
N PRO A 506 11.08 -33.04 -11.78
CA PRO A 506 10.48 -33.26 -10.46
C PRO A 506 11.22 -34.35 -9.67
N ASP A 507 10.96 -34.43 -8.36
CA ASP A 507 11.50 -35.49 -7.52
C ASP A 507 11.09 -36.87 -8.03
N ILE A 508 12.08 -37.70 -8.31
CA ILE A 508 11.90 -39.06 -8.82
C ILE A 508 12.73 -40.08 -8.05
N SER A 509 12.16 -41.27 -7.85
CA SER A 509 12.85 -42.38 -7.19
C SER A 509 13.62 -43.20 -8.21
N LEU A 510 14.95 -43.19 -8.09
CA LEU A 510 15.84 -43.97 -8.95
C LEU A 510 16.33 -45.22 -8.23
N ARG A 511 16.34 -46.35 -8.95
CA ARG A 511 16.97 -47.60 -8.50
C ARG A 511 18.46 -47.58 -8.83
N PRO A 512 19.28 -48.45 -8.23
CA PRO A 512 20.68 -48.57 -8.60
C PRO A 512 20.85 -48.79 -10.10
N GLY A 513 21.73 -48.02 -10.73
CA GLY A 513 21.88 -47.98 -12.18
C GLY A 513 22.65 -46.74 -12.65
N ILE A 514 22.84 -46.65 -13.97
CA ILE A 514 23.49 -45.52 -14.63
C ILE A 514 22.45 -44.77 -15.44
N TYR A 515 22.36 -43.46 -15.22
CA TYR A 515 21.38 -42.59 -15.87
C TYR A 515 22.05 -41.39 -16.52
N LEU A 516 21.43 -40.88 -17.57
CA LEU A 516 21.92 -39.80 -18.40
C LEU A 516 20.94 -38.62 -18.37
N PHE A 517 21.39 -37.47 -17.88
CA PHE A 517 20.69 -36.21 -17.99
C PHE A 517 21.09 -35.52 -19.30
N VAL A 518 20.10 -35.18 -20.11
CA VAL A 518 20.27 -34.49 -21.39
C VAL A 518 19.56 -33.14 -21.30
N PRO A 519 20.29 -32.03 -21.03
CA PRO A 519 19.79 -30.69 -21.23
C PRO A 519 19.68 -30.37 -22.73
N SER A 520 18.57 -29.80 -23.15
CA SER A 520 18.34 -29.42 -24.55
C SER A 520 17.53 -28.12 -24.68
N THR A 521 17.70 -27.45 -25.81
CA THR A 521 16.86 -26.34 -26.26
C THR A 521 15.83 -26.85 -27.27
N TYR A 522 14.72 -26.14 -27.47
CA TYR A 522 13.73 -26.56 -28.47
C TYR A 522 14.30 -26.49 -29.89
N TYR A 523 14.87 -25.34 -30.25
CA TYR A 523 15.49 -25.12 -31.55
C TYR A 523 16.99 -25.49 -31.54
N PRO A 524 17.52 -26.06 -32.64
CA PRO A 524 18.97 -26.20 -32.83
C PRO A 524 19.65 -24.83 -33.02
N GLY A 525 20.97 -24.79 -32.85
CA GLY A 525 21.80 -23.61 -33.05
C GLY A 525 21.80 -22.59 -31.90
N VAL A 526 21.09 -22.87 -30.80
CA VAL A 526 21.09 -22.00 -29.61
C VAL A 526 22.39 -22.18 -28.83
N LEU A 527 23.27 -21.20 -28.90
CA LEU A 527 24.55 -21.20 -28.18
C LEU A 527 24.39 -20.50 -26.83
N SER A 528 24.58 -21.22 -25.74
CA SER A 528 24.45 -20.63 -24.40
C SER A 528 25.12 -21.46 -23.31
N ASP A 529 25.63 -20.79 -22.29
CA ASP A 529 26.08 -21.40 -21.05
C ASP A 529 24.87 -21.73 -20.16
N PHE A 530 24.93 -22.88 -19.50
CA PHE A 530 23.90 -23.32 -18.56
C PHE A 530 24.51 -23.94 -17.30
N GLN A 531 23.67 -24.11 -16.30
CA GLN A 531 23.96 -24.90 -15.11
C GLN A 531 22.82 -25.87 -14.82
N ILE A 532 23.19 -27.00 -14.24
CA ILE A 532 22.24 -27.97 -13.68
C ILE A 532 22.49 -28.04 -12.18
N LEU A 533 21.47 -27.74 -11.39
CA LEU A 533 21.45 -27.91 -9.94
C LEU A 533 20.81 -29.27 -9.67
N PHE A 534 21.61 -30.23 -9.24
CA PHE A 534 21.13 -31.55 -8.84
C PHE A 534 20.85 -31.59 -7.35
N TYR A 535 19.78 -32.26 -6.97
CA TYR A 535 19.39 -32.55 -5.59
C TYR A 535 19.24 -34.05 -5.42
N SER A 536 19.77 -34.60 -4.33
CA SER A 536 19.71 -36.03 -4.03
C SER A 536 19.63 -36.30 -2.55
N THR A 537 18.88 -37.33 -2.15
CA THR A 537 18.88 -37.82 -0.76
C THR A 537 20.21 -38.44 -0.35
N THR A 538 21.11 -38.74 -1.30
CA THR A 538 22.46 -39.25 -1.03
C THR A 538 23.55 -38.30 -1.55
N ASN A 539 24.65 -38.20 -0.78
CA ASN A 539 25.81 -37.37 -1.14
C ASN A 539 26.75 -38.03 -2.19
N THR A 540 26.39 -39.19 -2.71
CA THR A 540 27.18 -39.93 -3.70
C THR A 540 26.92 -39.49 -5.13
N LEU A 541 25.96 -38.58 -5.34
CA LEU A 541 25.63 -38.09 -6.67
C LEU A 541 26.80 -37.30 -7.26
N ASN A 542 27.43 -37.86 -8.30
CA ASN A 542 28.54 -37.25 -9.00
C ASN A 542 28.26 -37.19 -10.51
N PRO A 543 27.56 -36.14 -10.99
CA PRO A 543 27.30 -35.99 -12.41
C PRO A 543 28.60 -35.71 -13.16
N VAL A 544 28.89 -36.53 -14.17
CA VAL A 544 30.07 -36.41 -15.03
C VAL A 544 29.61 -36.09 -16.45
N ARG A 545 30.13 -35.01 -17.03
CA ARG A 545 29.88 -34.70 -18.44
C ARG A 545 30.59 -35.74 -19.31
N ILE A 546 29.82 -36.49 -20.09
CA ILE A 546 30.35 -37.50 -21.02
C ILE A 546 30.31 -37.03 -22.48
N ARG A 547 29.56 -35.97 -22.78
CA ARG A 547 29.45 -35.29 -24.08
C ARG A 547 29.16 -33.81 -23.89
#